data_AF-A0A6N9TSG1-F1
#
_entry.id   AF-A0A6N9TSG1-F1
#
_cell.length_a   1.000
_cell.length_b   1.000
_cell.length_c   1.000
_cell.angle_alpha   90.00
_cell.angle_beta   90.00
_cell.angle_gamma   90.00
#
_symmetry.space_group_name_H-M   'P 1'
#
loop_
_entity.id
_entity.type
_entity.pdbx_description
1 polymer ?
#
loop_
_entity_poly.entity_id
_entity_poly.type
_entity_poly.pdbx_seq_one_letter_code
_entity_poly.pdbx_strand_id
1 'polypeptide(L)'
;MRSTRSAAATRTDGFTLVELAIVLVVLGLLIGTLGPMLMSLVKRDKLAEGRRTVRAALEETVGYAMVNGAPPASNATWHAAVGHTRDPWQESLYYYPATQYLDSGGAPTSNPCNATATDLNVTFCADAACAGGVTKANVAFVVGSKGENLNQQSANASGVVKIYDYGVQVDDYAGGSDPNDPNAHYDDIVEYTQLYGLVSRICASGNATGSGNGTGPPTGCSGSYTFQIRAQGKDKSYDVNGGGCTNVPKNTSTAQIPIGDADVLTVYDKKNCGGAIHAQGTPVSLDTDGDCNAYVNCTGGSCSSS
;
A
#
# COMPACT_ATOMS: atom_id res chain seq x y z
N MET A 1 38.77 86.09 -1.99
CA MET A 1 37.47 85.55 -1.55
C MET A 1 37.56 84.02 -1.51
N ARG A 2 37.66 83.44 -0.31
CA ARG A 2 37.83 81.99 -0.11
C ARG A 2 36.50 81.43 0.38
N SER A 3 35.80 80.71 -0.49
CA SER A 3 34.52 80.07 -0.19
C SER A 3 34.78 78.75 0.53
N THR A 4 34.50 78.69 1.82
CA THR A 4 34.50 77.46 2.61
C THR A 4 33.14 76.79 2.49
N ARG A 5 33.07 75.66 1.75
CA ARG A 5 31.90 74.78 1.77
C ARG A 5 31.96 73.92 3.03
N SER A 6 30.90 73.99 3.83
CA SER A 6 30.69 73.14 5.00
C SER A 6 30.29 71.74 4.54
N ALA A 7 31.08 70.72 4.89
CA ALA A 7 30.73 69.33 4.70
C ALA A 7 29.90 68.86 5.91
N ALA A 8 28.68 68.39 5.67
CA ALA A 8 27.85 67.76 6.68
C ALA A 8 28.41 66.38 7.02
N ALA A 9 28.90 66.21 8.25
CA ALA A 9 29.31 64.92 8.77
C ALA A 9 28.07 64.08 9.10
N THR A 10 27.80 63.05 8.31
CA THR A 10 26.85 61.99 8.68
C THR A 10 27.38 61.25 9.89
N ARG A 11 26.72 61.43 11.03
CA ARG A 11 27.00 60.75 12.28
C ARG A 11 26.63 59.27 12.12
N THR A 12 27.62 58.40 12.07
CA THR A 12 27.42 56.94 12.14
C THR A 12 27.21 56.59 13.61
N ASP A 13 25.94 56.50 14.02
CA ASP A 13 25.60 55.93 15.32
C ASP A 13 25.90 54.43 15.28
N GLY A 14 26.98 54.03 15.94
CA GLY A 14 27.36 52.63 16.08
C GLY A 14 26.47 51.92 17.11
N PHE A 15 26.02 50.72 16.78
CA PHE A 15 25.27 49.88 17.71
C PHE A 15 26.06 49.67 19.00
N THR A 16 25.39 49.81 20.15
CA THR A 16 26.04 49.58 21.44
C THR A 16 26.26 48.09 21.65
N LEU A 17 27.35 47.73 22.33
CA LEU A 17 27.69 46.32 22.62
C LEU A 17 26.55 45.63 23.39
N VAL A 18 25.86 46.37 24.27
CA VAL A 18 24.71 45.89 25.04
C VAL A 18 23.51 45.58 24.14
N GLU A 19 23.25 46.41 23.14
CA GLU A 19 22.12 46.25 22.21
C GLU A 19 22.30 45.02 21.32
N LEU A 20 23.53 44.76 20.86
CA LEU A 20 23.87 43.52 20.15
C LEU A 20 23.76 42.30 21.09
N ALA A 21 24.18 42.41 22.36
CA ALA A 21 24.08 41.31 23.32
C ALA A 21 22.63 40.92 23.62
N ILE A 22 21.72 41.89 23.80
CA ILE A 22 20.29 41.61 24.02
C ILE A 22 19.66 40.96 22.78
N VAL A 23 20.00 41.43 21.57
CA VAL A 23 19.52 40.82 20.32
C VAL A 23 19.94 39.35 20.21
N LEU A 24 21.18 39.01 20.55
CA LEU A 24 21.64 37.61 20.53
C LEU A 24 20.95 36.75 21.59
N VAL A 25 20.67 37.30 22.78
CA VAL A 25 19.92 36.59 23.83
C VAL A 25 18.49 36.30 23.37
N VAL A 26 17.81 37.29 22.78
CA VAL A 26 16.44 37.13 22.28
C VAL A 26 16.40 36.13 21.11
N LEU A 27 17.35 36.20 20.17
CA LEU A 27 17.48 35.22 19.08
C LEU A 27 17.77 33.81 19.60
N GLY A 28 18.66 33.69 20.59
CA GLY A 28 18.98 32.41 21.23
C GLY A 28 17.77 31.78 21.92
N LEU A 29 16.96 32.58 22.62
CA LEU A 29 15.72 32.12 23.25
C LEU A 29 14.65 31.72 22.21
N LEU A 30 14.53 32.47 21.11
CA LEU A 30 13.59 32.14 20.02
C LEU A 30 13.96 30.80 19.35
N ILE A 31 15.22 30.62 18.97
CA ILE A 31 15.68 29.38 18.32
C ILE A 31 15.60 28.21 19.31
N GLY A 32 15.98 28.43 20.57
CA GLY A 32 15.95 27.40 21.61
C GLY A 32 14.54 26.89 21.93
N THR A 33 13.52 27.74 21.83
CA THR A 33 12.12 27.35 22.11
C THR A 33 11.40 26.78 20.89
N LEU A 34 11.65 27.30 19.68
CA LEU A 34 10.93 26.90 18.46
C LEU A 34 11.58 25.72 17.73
N GLY A 35 12.88 25.47 17.92
CA GLY A 35 13.63 24.42 17.21
C GLY A 35 13.04 23.00 17.33
N PRO A 36 12.75 22.49 18.54
CA PRO A 36 12.25 21.12 18.72
C PRO A 36 10.90 20.85 18.03
N MET A 37 10.03 21.86 17.97
CA MET A 37 8.72 21.74 17.34
C MET A 37 8.83 21.58 15.82
N LEU A 38 9.72 22.33 15.19
CA LEU A 38 9.95 22.25 13.74
C LEU A 38 10.50 20.88 13.34
N MET A 39 11.41 20.30 14.13
CA MET A 39 11.96 18.97 13.84
C MET A 39 10.89 17.86 13.90
N SER A 40 9.97 17.92 14.87
CA SER A 40 8.88 16.93 14.97
C SER A 40 7.91 17.00 13.79
N LEU A 41 7.64 18.20 13.28
CA LEU A 41 6.79 18.40 12.10
C LEU A 41 7.44 17.82 10.84
N VAL A 42 8.73 18.10 10.61
CA VAL A 42 9.47 17.58 9.47
C VAL A 42 9.48 16.04 9.45
N LYS A 43 9.63 15.38 10.61
CA LYS A 43 9.58 13.91 10.68
C LYS A 43 8.24 13.34 10.26
N ARG A 44 7.13 13.93 10.71
CA ARG A 44 5.77 13.49 10.34
C ARG A 44 5.51 13.70 8.85
N ASP A 45 5.96 14.84 8.32
CA ASP A 45 5.84 15.14 6.89
C ASP A 45 6.65 14.14 6.06
N LYS A 46 7.89 13.83 6.46
CA LYS A 46 8.70 12.81 5.80
C LYS A 46 8.08 11.42 5.85
N LEU A 47 7.54 11.00 7.00
CA LEU A 47 6.88 9.69 7.10
C LEU A 47 5.63 9.62 6.21
N ALA A 48 4.82 10.69 6.20
CA ALA A 48 3.65 10.77 5.34
C ALA A 48 4.03 10.76 3.86
N GLU A 49 5.09 11.47 3.49
CA GLU A 49 5.61 11.47 2.12
C GLU A 49 6.20 10.10 1.73
N GLY A 50 6.93 9.43 2.62
CA GLY A 50 7.49 8.10 2.38
C GLY A 50 6.39 7.08 2.07
N ARG A 51 5.29 7.10 2.83
CA ARG A 51 4.11 6.26 2.55
C ARG A 51 3.48 6.57 1.19
N ARG A 52 3.41 7.84 0.81
CA ARG A 52 2.90 8.22 -0.52
C ARG A 52 3.81 7.74 -1.63
N THR A 53 5.12 7.90 -1.48
CA THR A 53 6.11 7.45 -2.47
C THR A 53 6.06 5.93 -2.65
N VAL A 54 6.09 5.16 -1.55
CA VAL A 54 6.02 3.69 -1.62
C VAL A 54 4.72 3.23 -2.27
N ARG A 55 3.59 3.85 -1.92
CA ARG A 55 2.29 3.55 -2.55
C ARG A 55 2.23 3.95 -4.02
N ALA A 56 2.81 5.09 -4.40
CA ALA A 56 2.90 5.50 -5.79
C ALA A 56 3.74 4.51 -6.60
N ALA A 57 4.87 4.08 -6.06
CA ALA A 57 5.74 3.07 -6.67
C ALA A 57 5.02 1.71 -6.82
N LEU A 58 4.22 1.31 -5.83
CA LEU A 58 3.37 0.12 -5.91
C LEU A 58 2.39 0.21 -7.10
N GLU A 59 1.62 1.29 -7.21
CA GLU A 59 0.65 1.48 -8.29
C GLU A 59 1.32 1.61 -9.67
N GLU A 60 2.48 2.24 -9.77
CA GLU A 60 3.30 2.27 -10.99
C GLU A 60 3.77 0.86 -11.39
N THR A 61 4.12 0.02 -10.41
CA THR A 61 4.49 -1.38 -10.65
C THR A 61 3.31 -2.19 -11.20
N VAL A 62 2.11 -1.99 -10.63
CA VAL A 62 0.88 -2.58 -11.16
C VAL A 62 0.62 -2.07 -12.58
N GLY A 63 0.76 -0.76 -12.81
CA GLY A 63 0.60 -0.16 -14.14
C GLY A 63 1.58 -0.71 -15.17
N TYR A 64 2.85 -0.91 -14.80
CA TYR A 64 3.84 -1.58 -15.63
C TYR A 64 3.38 -3.01 -15.97
N ALA A 65 2.89 -3.76 -14.99
CA ALA A 65 2.41 -5.12 -15.18
C ALA A 65 1.16 -5.19 -16.07
N MET A 66 0.28 -4.19 -16.02
CA MET A 66 -0.86 -4.08 -16.93
C MET A 66 -0.44 -3.90 -18.39
N VAL A 67 0.64 -3.17 -18.64
CA VAL A 67 1.15 -2.92 -20.01
C VAL A 67 2.00 -4.09 -20.53
N ASN A 68 2.85 -4.66 -19.67
CA ASN A 68 3.81 -5.69 -20.06
C ASN A 68 3.31 -7.12 -19.80
N GLY A 69 2.14 -7.27 -19.18
CA GLY A 69 1.55 -8.55 -18.81
C GLY A 69 2.19 -9.21 -17.58
N ALA A 70 3.26 -8.67 -17.02
CA ALA A 70 3.94 -9.19 -15.84
C ALA A 70 4.68 -8.07 -15.06
N PRO A 71 4.83 -8.20 -13.73
CA PRO A 71 5.59 -7.24 -12.94
C PRO A 71 7.10 -7.32 -13.28
N PRO A 72 7.89 -6.28 -12.97
CA PRO A 72 9.33 -6.29 -13.22
C PRO A 72 10.02 -7.47 -12.51
N ALA A 73 11.04 -8.02 -13.17
CA ALA A 73 11.60 -9.30 -12.78
C ALA A 73 12.66 -9.22 -11.66
N SER A 74 13.23 -8.05 -11.43
CA SER A 74 14.26 -7.80 -10.43
C SER A 74 14.22 -6.36 -9.93
N ASN A 75 14.87 -6.08 -8.80
CA ASN A 75 15.02 -4.72 -8.29
C ASN A 75 15.67 -3.77 -9.33
N ALA A 76 16.64 -4.27 -10.11
CA ALA A 76 17.30 -3.48 -11.15
C ALA A 76 16.35 -3.11 -12.30
N THR A 77 15.59 -4.07 -12.83
CA THR A 77 14.58 -3.80 -13.86
C THR A 77 13.43 -2.94 -13.33
N TRP A 78 13.09 -3.09 -12.06
CA TRP A 78 12.06 -2.32 -11.39
C TRP A 78 12.44 -0.83 -11.29
N HIS A 79 13.67 -0.53 -10.87
CA HIS A 79 14.19 0.85 -10.83
C HIS A 79 14.25 1.52 -12.21
N ALA A 80 14.35 0.75 -13.29
CA ALA A 80 14.29 1.27 -14.66
C ALA A 80 12.85 1.46 -15.18
N ALA A 81 11.88 0.76 -14.57
CA ALA A 81 10.49 0.72 -15.00
C ALA A 81 9.59 1.73 -14.26
N VAL A 82 9.95 2.09 -13.04
CA VAL A 82 9.14 2.88 -12.09
C VAL A 82 9.76 4.26 -11.90
N GLY A 83 8.94 5.31 -11.80
CA GLY A 83 9.40 6.69 -11.62
C GLY A 83 9.71 7.01 -10.16
N HIS A 84 8.91 6.49 -9.24
CA HIS A 84 9.08 6.69 -7.80
C HIS A 84 10.00 5.63 -7.23
N THR A 85 11.30 5.93 -7.17
CA THR A 85 12.32 4.99 -6.70
C THR A 85 13.14 5.48 -5.52
N ARG A 86 12.92 6.72 -5.05
CA ARG A 86 13.62 7.32 -3.91
C ARG A 86 12.65 7.85 -2.88
N ASP A 87 12.97 7.63 -1.61
CA ASP A 87 12.18 8.10 -0.47
C ASP A 87 12.59 9.51 0.01
N PRO A 88 11.89 10.09 1.01
CA PRO A 88 12.21 11.41 1.58
C PRO A 88 13.54 11.49 2.35
N TRP A 89 14.19 10.35 2.57
CA TRP A 89 15.53 10.23 3.14
C TRP A 89 16.61 10.09 2.07
N GLN A 90 16.22 10.17 0.79
CA GLN A 90 17.07 10.04 -0.41
C GLN A 90 17.60 8.63 -0.64
N GLU A 91 17.07 7.64 0.06
CA GLU A 91 17.40 6.24 -0.15
C GLU A 91 16.56 5.63 -1.26
N SER A 92 17.14 4.65 -1.95
CA SER A 92 16.43 3.89 -2.96
C SER A 92 15.44 2.94 -2.30
N LEU A 93 14.22 2.90 -2.83
CA LEU A 93 13.23 1.89 -2.48
C LEU A 93 13.73 0.49 -2.86
N TYR A 94 13.32 -0.53 -2.11
CA TYR A 94 13.59 -1.92 -2.44
C TYR A 94 12.35 -2.60 -3.00
N TYR A 95 12.58 -3.60 -3.85
CA TYR A 95 11.55 -4.37 -4.51
C TYR A 95 11.85 -5.88 -4.46
N TYR A 96 10.84 -6.67 -4.10
CA TYR A 96 10.89 -8.12 -4.06
C TYR A 96 9.78 -8.73 -4.93
N PRO A 97 10.10 -9.28 -6.11
CA PRO A 97 9.15 -10.05 -6.91
C PRO A 97 9.05 -11.50 -6.41
N ALA A 98 7.89 -12.15 -6.61
CA ALA A 98 7.77 -13.60 -6.52
C ALA A 98 8.57 -14.27 -7.65
N THR A 99 9.34 -15.31 -7.33
CA THR A 99 10.39 -15.84 -8.24
C THR A 99 9.83 -16.69 -9.38
N GLN A 100 8.64 -17.25 -9.19
CA GLN A 100 7.92 -18.03 -10.19
C GLN A 100 7.45 -17.26 -11.43
N TYR A 101 7.42 -15.92 -11.37
CA TYR A 101 7.18 -15.11 -12.55
C TYR A 101 8.43 -14.99 -13.41
N LEU A 102 9.57 -15.53 -12.97
CA LEU A 102 10.89 -15.33 -13.53
C LEU A 102 11.44 -16.64 -14.14
N ASP A 103 12.23 -16.56 -15.21
CA ASP A 103 13.16 -17.66 -15.55
C ASP A 103 14.36 -17.61 -14.61
N SER A 104 15.19 -18.65 -14.69
CA SER A 104 16.54 -18.70 -14.14
C SER A 104 17.45 -17.52 -14.55
N GLY A 105 17.06 -16.68 -15.51
CA GLY A 105 17.77 -15.47 -15.94
C GLY A 105 17.16 -14.16 -15.45
N GLY A 106 16.06 -14.19 -14.70
CA GLY A 106 15.36 -12.98 -14.25
C GLY A 106 14.60 -12.27 -15.38
N ALA A 107 14.08 -12.99 -16.37
CA ALA A 107 13.11 -12.49 -17.35
C ALA A 107 11.71 -13.08 -17.06
N PRO A 108 10.62 -12.35 -17.39
CA PRO A 108 9.28 -12.83 -17.11
C PRO A 108 8.94 -14.09 -17.92
N THR A 109 8.74 -15.23 -17.26
CA THR A 109 8.48 -16.54 -17.91
C THR A 109 7.04 -16.96 -17.93
N SER A 110 6.30 -16.61 -16.88
CA SER A 110 4.93 -17.04 -16.68
C SER A 110 4.03 -15.82 -16.66
N ASN A 111 3.00 -15.86 -17.51
CA ASN A 111 1.90 -14.92 -17.42
C ASN A 111 1.25 -15.09 -16.04
N PRO A 112 1.21 -14.04 -15.18
CA PRO A 112 0.57 -14.10 -13.87
C PRO A 112 -0.88 -14.60 -13.95
N CYS A 113 -1.56 -14.41 -15.08
CA CYS A 113 -2.92 -14.88 -15.32
C CYS A 113 -3.10 -16.41 -15.21
N ASN A 114 -2.03 -17.18 -15.38
CA ASN A 114 -2.06 -18.64 -15.27
C ASN A 114 -1.46 -19.14 -13.94
N ALA A 115 -0.94 -18.24 -13.11
CA ALA A 115 -0.34 -18.58 -11.83
C ALA A 115 -1.45 -18.80 -10.79
N THR A 116 -1.37 -19.92 -10.06
CA THR A 116 -2.35 -20.27 -9.02
C THR A 116 -1.84 -20.01 -7.60
N ALA A 117 -0.53 -19.88 -7.40
CA ALA A 117 0.05 -19.63 -6.10
C ALA A 117 1.30 -18.75 -6.24
N THR A 118 1.76 -18.15 -5.13
CA THR A 118 3.11 -17.58 -5.07
C THR A 118 4.04 -18.15 -4.02
N ASP A 119 5.35 -18.09 -4.29
CA ASP A 119 6.41 -18.42 -3.34
C ASP A 119 6.71 -17.28 -2.36
N LEU A 120 6.14 -16.09 -2.59
CA LEU A 120 6.34 -14.91 -1.77
C LEU A 120 5.14 -14.68 -0.83
N ASN A 121 5.43 -14.50 0.45
CA ASN A 121 4.46 -14.27 1.50
C ASN A 121 4.88 -13.05 2.34
N VAL A 122 3.91 -12.40 2.95
CA VAL A 122 4.14 -11.27 3.87
C VAL A 122 3.57 -11.62 5.24
N THR A 123 4.35 -11.47 6.30
CA THR A 123 3.90 -11.73 7.68
C THR A 123 3.91 -10.45 8.49
N PHE A 124 2.75 -10.11 9.05
CA PHE A 124 2.60 -8.98 9.97
C PHE A 124 2.90 -9.44 11.40
N CYS A 125 3.91 -8.84 12.02
CA CYS A 125 4.41 -9.15 13.34
C CYS A 125 4.11 -7.97 14.29
N ALA A 126 3.39 -8.23 15.39
CA ALA A 126 3.13 -7.21 16.41
C ALA A 126 4.36 -6.92 17.30
N ASP A 127 5.31 -7.85 17.36
CA ASP A 127 6.53 -7.75 18.15
C ASP A 127 7.73 -8.42 17.45
N ALA A 128 8.93 -8.24 18.02
CA ALA A 128 10.18 -8.76 17.48
C ALA A 128 10.26 -10.29 17.49
N ALA A 129 9.52 -10.97 18.37
CA ALA A 129 9.46 -12.44 18.37
C ALA A 129 8.59 -12.97 17.22
N CYS A 130 7.70 -12.13 16.67
CA CYS A 130 6.70 -12.46 15.66
C CYS A 130 5.86 -13.70 16.04
N ALA A 131 5.62 -13.90 17.34
CA ALA A 131 4.86 -15.02 17.84
C ALA A 131 3.36 -14.78 17.60
N GLY A 132 2.78 -15.47 16.61
CA GLY A 132 1.37 -15.28 16.21
C GLY A 132 1.15 -14.23 15.13
N GLY A 133 2.18 -13.91 14.35
CA GLY A 133 2.04 -13.02 13.20
C GLY A 133 1.01 -13.51 12.17
N VAL A 134 0.35 -12.56 11.51
CA VAL A 134 -0.65 -12.87 10.48
C VAL A 134 0.04 -12.91 9.12
N THR A 135 0.04 -14.08 8.49
CA THR A 135 0.66 -14.27 7.17
C THR A 135 -0.36 -14.09 6.06
N LYS A 136 -0.04 -13.21 5.11
CA LYS A 136 -0.69 -13.07 3.82
C LYS A 136 0.11 -13.86 2.79
N ALA A 137 -0.50 -14.92 2.29
CA ALA A 137 0.12 -15.79 1.29
C ALA A 137 -0.09 -15.26 -0.13
N ASN A 138 0.61 -15.86 -1.10
CA ASN A 138 0.41 -15.59 -2.52
C ASN A 138 0.64 -14.11 -2.88
N VAL A 139 1.67 -13.48 -2.33
CA VAL A 139 2.06 -12.11 -2.66
C VAL A 139 2.77 -12.08 -4.01
N ALA A 140 2.35 -11.20 -4.91
CA ALA A 140 2.97 -11.07 -6.23
C ALA A 140 4.32 -10.35 -6.16
N PHE A 141 4.34 -9.24 -5.42
CA PHE A 141 5.54 -8.47 -5.15
C PHE A 141 5.36 -7.57 -3.93
N VAL A 142 6.49 -7.13 -3.37
CA VAL A 142 6.60 -6.19 -2.26
C VAL A 142 7.47 -5.01 -2.68
N VAL A 143 7.09 -3.80 -2.26
CA VAL A 143 7.87 -2.56 -2.41
C VAL A 143 8.04 -1.95 -1.02
N GLY A 144 9.20 -1.38 -0.72
CA GLY A 144 9.35 -0.64 0.54
C GLY A 144 10.50 0.36 0.59
N SER A 145 10.49 1.17 1.65
CA SER A 145 11.53 2.13 2.05
C SER A 145 12.13 1.68 3.38
N LYS A 146 13.41 1.99 3.57
CA LYS A 146 14.19 1.68 4.78
C LYS A 146 13.97 2.66 5.94
N GLY A 147 12.98 3.55 5.83
CA GLY A 147 12.65 4.50 6.88
C GLY A 147 13.73 5.55 7.18
N GLU A 148 13.68 6.12 8.38
CA GLU A 148 14.59 7.16 8.87
C GLU A 148 15.94 6.58 9.31
N ASN A 149 15.95 5.34 9.82
CA ASN A 149 17.15 4.67 10.31
C ASN A 149 18.05 4.13 9.18
N LEU A 150 17.53 4.08 7.94
CA LEU A 150 18.16 3.58 6.71
C LEU A 150 18.57 2.09 6.78
N ASN A 151 18.10 1.39 7.81
CA ASN A 151 18.31 -0.02 8.06
C ASN A 151 17.12 -0.79 7.48
N GLN A 152 17.38 -1.63 6.48
CA GLN A 152 16.35 -2.48 5.91
C GLN A 152 16.07 -3.68 6.82
N GLN A 153 15.04 -3.58 7.64
CA GLN A 153 14.63 -4.61 8.60
C GLN A 153 13.59 -5.57 8.01
N SER A 154 12.97 -5.22 6.88
CA SER A 154 11.99 -6.02 6.14
C SER A 154 12.65 -6.85 5.04
N ALA A 155 13.62 -7.68 5.41
CA ALA A 155 14.32 -8.55 4.46
C ALA A 155 13.41 -9.68 3.95
N ASN A 156 13.60 -10.08 2.68
CA ASN A 156 13.00 -11.30 2.14
C ASN A 156 13.86 -12.51 2.51
N ALA A 157 13.42 -13.28 3.50
CA ALA A 157 14.06 -14.52 3.92
C ALA A 157 13.27 -15.72 3.38
N SER A 158 13.82 -16.41 2.38
CA SER A 158 13.22 -17.62 1.78
C SER A 158 11.78 -17.44 1.29
N GLY A 159 11.46 -16.29 0.69
CA GLY A 159 10.11 -16.00 0.20
C GLY A 159 9.16 -15.48 1.27
N VAL A 160 9.66 -15.09 2.45
CA VAL A 160 8.84 -14.46 3.49
C VAL A 160 9.42 -13.10 3.82
N VAL A 161 8.61 -12.05 3.66
CA VAL A 161 8.91 -10.70 4.12
C VAL A 161 8.15 -10.44 5.42
N LYS A 162 8.87 -10.07 6.47
CA LYS A 162 8.25 -9.69 7.74
C LYS A 162 8.06 -8.18 7.81
N ILE A 163 6.90 -7.76 8.29
CA ILE A 163 6.55 -6.37 8.54
C ILE A 163 6.21 -6.26 10.01
N TYR A 164 6.86 -5.35 10.73
CA TYR A 164 6.64 -5.15 12.16
C TYR A 164 5.80 -3.90 12.43
N ASP A 165 5.23 -3.81 13.63
CA ASP A 165 4.62 -2.55 14.07
C ASP A 165 5.69 -1.45 14.21
N TYR A 166 5.29 -0.22 13.86
CA TYR A 166 6.18 0.94 13.93
C TYR A 166 6.70 1.15 15.35
N GLY A 167 8.01 1.24 15.52
CA GLY A 167 8.63 1.43 16.83
C GLY A 167 8.99 0.14 17.56
N VAL A 168 8.73 -1.04 17.01
CA VAL A 168 9.21 -2.31 17.59
C VAL A 168 10.73 -2.37 17.47
N GLN A 169 11.43 -2.70 18.56
CA GLN A 169 12.88 -2.93 18.51
C GLN A 169 13.16 -4.29 17.87
N VAL A 170 13.61 -4.27 16.62
CA VAL A 170 13.97 -5.45 15.87
C VAL A 170 15.20 -5.11 15.04
N ASP A 171 16.14 -6.03 14.92
CA ASP A 171 17.30 -5.85 14.03
C ASP A 171 17.43 -7.09 13.15
N ASP A 172 16.57 -7.14 12.14
CA ASP A 172 16.56 -8.19 11.11
C ASP A 172 17.44 -7.80 9.91
N TYR A 173 18.44 -6.93 10.12
CA TYR A 173 19.32 -6.46 9.04
C TYR A 173 20.16 -7.62 8.46
N ALA A 174 20.01 -7.85 7.16
CA ALA A 174 20.70 -8.94 6.46
C ALA A 174 22.19 -8.64 6.12
N GLY A 175 22.67 -7.41 6.32
CA GLY A 175 23.95 -6.93 5.77
C GLY A 175 25.19 -7.03 6.66
N GLY A 176 25.16 -7.78 7.77
CA GLY A 176 26.29 -7.88 8.70
C GLY A 176 26.27 -6.80 9.79
N SER A 177 27.44 -6.39 10.32
CA SER A 177 27.54 -5.37 11.38
C SER A 177 26.83 -4.10 10.95
N ASP A 178 25.68 -3.84 11.59
CA ASP A 178 24.86 -2.66 11.37
C ASP A 178 25.74 -1.40 11.54
N PRO A 179 25.84 -0.53 10.52
CA PRO A 179 26.46 0.79 10.68
C PRO A 179 25.70 1.68 11.69
N ASN A 180 24.45 1.33 11.99
CA ASN A 180 23.54 1.99 12.92
C ASN A 180 23.17 1.07 14.10
N ASP A 181 22.47 1.66 15.07
CA ASP A 181 22.30 1.16 16.44
C ASP A 181 21.61 -0.22 16.53
N PRO A 182 22.17 -1.23 17.24
CA PRO A 182 21.48 -2.50 17.52
C PRO A 182 20.17 -2.37 18.34
N ASN A 183 19.83 -1.16 18.80
CA ASN A 183 18.53 -0.81 19.36
C ASN A 183 17.63 -0.04 18.37
N ALA A 184 17.89 -0.16 17.06
CA ALA A 184 17.09 0.46 16.02
C ALA A 184 15.64 -0.02 16.12
N HIS A 185 14.72 0.93 16.01
CA HIS A 185 13.30 0.65 16.01
C HIS A 185 12.85 0.50 14.57
N TYR A 186 11.90 -0.40 14.33
CA TYR A 186 11.30 -0.63 13.02
C TYR A 186 10.60 0.63 12.53
N ASP A 187 11.07 1.17 11.41
CA ASP A 187 10.52 2.34 10.74
C ASP A 187 10.40 2.20 9.22
N ASP A 188 10.66 0.99 8.71
CA ASP A 188 10.42 0.61 7.32
C ASP A 188 8.96 0.90 6.92
N ILE A 189 8.80 1.30 5.67
CA ILE A 189 7.50 1.53 5.06
C ILE A 189 7.34 0.51 3.95
N VAL A 190 6.40 -0.42 4.11
CA VAL A 190 6.25 -1.56 3.21
C VAL A 190 4.83 -1.62 2.66
N GLU A 191 4.72 -1.80 1.35
CA GLU A 191 3.45 -2.07 0.65
C GLU A 191 3.62 -3.30 -0.23
N TYR A 192 2.52 -4.01 -0.49
CA TYR A 192 2.55 -5.24 -1.27
C TYR A 192 1.29 -5.40 -2.10
N THR A 193 1.36 -6.24 -3.13
CA THR A 193 0.20 -6.63 -3.93
C THR A 193 0.11 -8.15 -3.95
N GLN A 194 -1.07 -8.70 -3.64
CA GLN A 194 -1.33 -10.14 -3.76
C GLN A 194 -1.48 -10.55 -5.23
N LEU A 195 -1.15 -11.80 -5.56
CA LEU A 195 -1.34 -12.40 -6.89
C LEU A 195 -2.75 -12.17 -7.41
N TYR A 196 -3.76 -12.38 -6.57
CA TYR A 196 -5.15 -12.14 -6.93
C TYR A 196 -5.42 -10.68 -7.33
N GLY A 197 -4.99 -9.73 -6.49
CA GLY A 197 -5.16 -8.29 -6.76
C GLY A 197 -4.44 -7.84 -8.02
N LEU A 198 -3.35 -8.51 -8.38
CA LEU A 198 -2.63 -8.26 -9.62
C LEU A 198 -3.35 -8.88 -10.84
N VAL A 199 -3.72 -10.16 -10.76
CA VAL A 199 -4.40 -10.90 -11.84
C VAL A 199 -5.76 -10.28 -12.18
N SER A 200 -6.54 -9.86 -11.19
CA SER A 200 -7.83 -9.19 -11.43
C SER A 200 -7.69 -7.91 -12.27
N ARG A 201 -6.56 -7.20 -12.18
CA ARG A 201 -6.30 -5.97 -12.94
C ARG A 201 -5.71 -6.23 -14.32
N ILE A 202 -4.82 -7.21 -14.46
CA ILE A 202 -4.10 -7.49 -15.73
C ILE A 202 -4.91 -8.43 -16.65
N CYS A 203 -5.63 -9.40 -16.06
CA CYS A 203 -6.18 -10.55 -16.78
C CYS A 203 -7.67 -10.39 -17.09
N ALA A 204 -8.41 -9.56 -16.35
CA ALA A 204 -9.82 -9.29 -16.61
C ALA A 204 -10.03 -8.34 -17.81
N SER A 205 -9.02 -7.55 -18.20
CA SER A 205 -9.08 -6.62 -19.33
C SER A 205 -8.85 -7.30 -20.69
N GLY A 206 -9.45 -8.48 -20.88
CA GLY A 206 -9.23 -9.36 -22.02
C GLY A 206 -9.33 -8.66 -23.39
N ASN A 207 -8.18 -8.27 -23.91
CA ASN A 207 -7.76 -8.66 -25.24
C ASN A 207 -6.78 -9.83 -25.11
N ALA A 208 -7.23 -10.88 -24.43
CA ALA A 208 -6.54 -12.16 -24.36
C ALA A 208 -7.20 -13.09 -25.40
N THR A 209 -6.79 -12.98 -26.65
CA THR A 209 -6.93 -14.08 -27.62
C THR A 209 -5.95 -15.17 -27.24
N GLY A 210 -6.29 -15.89 -26.17
CA GLY A 210 -5.53 -16.98 -25.62
C GLY A 210 -6.51 -17.83 -24.84
N SER A 211 -7.07 -18.83 -25.50
CA SER A 211 -7.90 -19.89 -24.91
C SER A 211 -7.07 -20.66 -23.88
N GLY A 212 -6.95 -20.10 -22.67
CA GLY A 212 -6.53 -20.79 -21.47
C GLY A 212 -7.74 -20.92 -20.56
N ASN A 213 -8.20 -22.15 -20.34
CA ASN A 213 -9.22 -22.49 -19.35
C ASN A 213 -8.69 -22.24 -17.92
N GLY A 214 -8.54 -20.98 -17.53
CA GLY A 214 -8.31 -20.55 -16.16
C GLY A 214 -9.61 -20.51 -15.35
N THR A 215 -10.44 -21.55 -15.47
CA THR A 215 -11.58 -21.76 -14.57
C THR A 215 -11.09 -22.58 -13.38
N GLY A 216 -10.48 -21.92 -12.41
CA GLY A 216 -10.08 -22.54 -11.16
C GLY A 216 -9.67 -21.48 -10.15
N PRO A 217 -10.42 -21.31 -9.04
CA PRO A 217 -9.95 -20.47 -7.94
C PRO A 217 -8.79 -21.19 -7.25
N PRO A 218 -7.70 -20.51 -6.83
CA PRO A 218 -6.68 -21.22 -6.08
C PRO A 218 -6.45 -20.71 -4.65
N THR A 219 -6.71 -21.62 -3.71
CA THR A 219 -5.95 -21.88 -2.46
C THR A 219 -5.68 -20.72 -1.50
N GLY A 220 -6.74 -20.01 -1.11
CA GLY A 220 -6.78 -19.23 0.14
C GLY A 220 -8.09 -19.49 0.91
N CYS A 221 -9.20 -19.49 0.17
CA CYS A 221 -10.53 -19.81 0.68
C CYS A 221 -10.83 -21.26 0.31
N SER A 222 -10.82 -22.16 1.28
CA SER A 222 -11.09 -23.59 1.09
C SER A 222 -12.59 -23.84 0.89
N GLY A 223 -13.13 -23.44 -0.27
CA GLY A 223 -14.50 -23.76 -0.68
C GLY A 223 -15.61 -23.05 0.08
N SER A 224 -15.29 -22.00 0.85
CA SER A 224 -16.24 -21.26 1.67
C SER A 224 -15.90 -19.78 1.65
N TYR A 225 -16.74 -18.99 0.98
CA TYR A 225 -16.74 -17.55 1.09
C TYR A 225 -17.88 -17.11 2.00
N THR A 226 -17.72 -15.98 2.66
CA THR A 226 -18.87 -15.26 3.20
C THR A 226 -19.20 -14.06 2.32
N PHE A 227 -20.48 -13.74 2.25
CA PHE A 227 -20.96 -12.62 1.47
C PHE A 227 -21.83 -11.71 2.33
N GLN A 228 -21.62 -10.40 2.17
CA GLN A 228 -22.42 -9.39 2.86
C GLN A 228 -22.85 -8.26 1.91
N ILE A 229 -24.15 -7.94 1.95
CA ILE A 229 -24.70 -6.72 1.34
C ILE A 229 -24.95 -5.70 2.41
N ARG A 230 -24.52 -4.47 2.18
CA ARG A 230 -24.92 -3.31 2.97
C ARG A 230 -25.82 -2.42 2.12
N ALA A 231 -27.12 -2.41 2.42
CA ALA A 231 -28.09 -1.59 1.71
C ALA A 231 -28.33 -0.27 2.46
N GLN A 232 -27.88 0.85 1.92
CA GLN A 232 -28.12 2.20 2.46
C GLN A 232 -29.09 2.97 1.56
N GLY A 233 -30.10 3.60 2.15
CA GLY A 233 -31.05 4.50 1.48
C GLY A 233 -32.23 3.83 0.75
N LYS A 234 -32.01 2.72 0.03
CA LYS A 234 -33.07 1.98 -0.68
C LYS A 234 -33.01 0.49 -0.39
N ASP A 235 -34.17 -0.16 -0.51
CA ASP A 235 -34.26 -1.63 -0.46
C ASP A 235 -33.39 -2.23 -1.58
N LYS A 236 -32.88 -3.43 -1.34
CA LYS A 236 -32.14 -4.25 -2.31
C LYS A 236 -32.67 -5.68 -2.26
N SER A 237 -32.25 -6.48 -3.21
CA SER A 237 -32.41 -7.93 -3.12
C SER A 237 -31.27 -8.62 -3.81
N TYR A 238 -31.10 -9.91 -3.53
CA TYR A 238 -30.10 -10.73 -4.19
C TYR A 238 -30.65 -12.12 -4.46
N ASP A 239 -30.08 -12.76 -5.46
CA ASP A 239 -30.18 -14.19 -5.67
C ASP A 239 -28.78 -14.81 -5.71
N VAL A 240 -28.74 -16.11 -5.45
CA VAL A 240 -27.56 -16.95 -5.62
C VAL A 240 -27.91 -18.01 -6.65
N ASN A 241 -27.10 -18.12 -7.71
CA ASN A 241 -27.26 -19.05 -8.83
C ASN A 241 -28.62 -18.94 -9.56
N GLY A 242 -29.24 -17.75 -9.61
CA GLY A 242 -30.57 -17.59 -10.19
C GLY A 242 -31.67 -18.30 -9.38
N GLY A 243 -31.40 -18.61 -8.11
CA GLY A 243 -32.31 -19.27 -7.20
C GLY A 243 -33.36 -18.35 -6.58
N GLY A 244 -33.82 -18.69 -5.38
CA GLY A 244 -34.83 -17.92 -4.66
C GLY A 244 -34.33 -16.51 -4.29
N CYS A 245 -35.17 -15.52 -4.52
CA CYS A 245 -34.83 -14.14 -4.25
C CYS A 245 -34.96 -13.77 -2.77
N THR A 246 -33.93 -13.13 -2.22
CA THR A 246 -33.92 -12.64 -0.83
C THR A 246 -33.89 -11.12 -0.79
N ASN A 247 -34.82 -10.52 -0.02
CA ASN A 247 -34.92 -9.08 0.15
C ASN A 247 -34.01 -8.57 1.26
N VAL A 248 -33.28 -7.48 0.99
CA VAL A 248 -32.46 -6.74 1.96
C VAL A 248 -33.11 -5.37 2.17
N PRO A 249 -33.77 -5.13 3.32
CA PRO A 249 -34.41 -3.86 3.61
C PRO A 249 -33.45 -2.67 3.55
N LYS A 250 -33.96 -1.47 3.25
CA LYS A 250 -33.18 -0.24 3.32
C LYS A 250 -32.54 -0.05 4.70
N ASN A 251 -31.34 0.49 4.72
CA ASN A 251 -30.53 0.75 5.92
C ASN A 251 -30.25 -0.50 6.75
N THR A 252 -30.10 -1.65 6.10
CA THR A 252 -29.72 -2.91 6.76
C THR A 252 -28.54 -3.57 6.06
N SER A 253 -27.84 -4.43 6.80
CA SER A 253 -26.86 -5.35 6.25
C SER A 253 -27.37 -6.78 6.37
N THR A 254 -27.03 -7.63 5.42
CA THR A 254 -27.23 -9.07 5.59
C THR A 254 -26.30 -9.60 6.67
N ALA A 255 -26.69 -10.71 7.30
CA ALA A 255 -25.72 -11.56 7.98
C ALA A 255 -24.73 -12.10 6.94
N GLN A 256 -23.56 -12.55 7.40
CA GLN A 256 -22.62 -13.26 6.54
C GLN A 256 -23.32 -14.49 5.95
N ILE A 257 -23.50 -14.50 4.63
CA ILE A 257 -24.12 -15.60 3.91
C ILE A 257 -23.00 -16.50 3.41
N PRO A 258 -22.96 -17.78 3.83
CA PRO A 258 -21.98 -18.71 3.28
C PRO A 258 -22.35 -19.01 1.83
N ILE A 259 -21.37 -18.87 0.92
CA ILE A 259 -21.50 -19.18 -0.49
C ILE A 259 -20.27 -19.93 -0.99
N GLY A 260 -20.46 -20.82 -1.95
CA GLY A 260 -19.39 -21.57 -2.59
C GLY A 260 -18.66 -20.72 -3.63
N ASP A 261 -17.42 -21.11 -3.94
CA ASP A 261 -16.53 -20.37 -4.84
C ASP A 261 -17.09 -20.21 -6.26
N ALA A 262 -17.95 -21.14 -6.68
CA ALA A 262 -18.60 -21.17 -7.99
C ALA A 262 -19.99 -20.53 -7.99
N ASP A 263 -20.50 -20.11 -6.83
CA ASP A 263 -21.83 -19.52 -6.74
C ASP A 263 -21.84 -18.15 -7.43
N VAL A 264 -22.80 -17.93 -8.33
CA VAL A 264 -22.99 -16.62 -8.97
C VAL A 264 -23.97 -15.83 -8.13
N LEU A 265 -23.48 -14.75 -7.54
CA LEU A 265 -24.30 -13.79 -6.84
C LEU A 265 -24.79 -12.72 -7.82
N THR A 266 -26.08 -12.40 -7.76
CA THR A 266 -26.65 -11.24 -8.46
C THR A 266 -27.36 -10.33 -7.47
N VAL A 267 -27.01 -9.04 -7.44
CA VAL A 267 -27.61 -8.01 -6.56
C VAL A 267 -28.44 -7.03 -7.38
N TYR A 268 -29.68 -6.81 -6.97
CA TYR A 268 -30.67 -5.98 -7.66
C TYR A 268 -30.99 -4.71 -6.89
N ASP A 269 -31.41 -3.67 -7.62
CA ASP A 269 -31.73 -2.34 -7.09
C ASP A 269 -33.07 -2.24 -6.35
N LYS A 270 -33.95 -3.24 -6.49
CA LYS A 270 -35.28 -3.31 -5.85
C LYS A 270 -35.49 -4.64 -5.14
N LYS A 271 -36.66 -4.76 -4.50
CA LYS A 271 -37.14 -6.03 -3.90
C LYS A 271 -37.48 -7.06 -4.98
N ASN A 272 -37.51 -8.33 -4.57
CA ASN A 272 -37.93 -9.49 -5.36
C ASN A 272 -37.14 -9.64 -6.67
N CYS A 273 -35.86 -9.29 -6.64
CA CYS A 273 -34.91 -9.43 -7.74
C CYS A 273 -35.38 -8.69 -8.99
N GLY A 274 -36.08 -7.58 -8.75
CA GLY A 274 -36.58 -6.70 -9.79
C GLY A 274 -35.63 -5.53 -10.04
N GLY A 275 -35.75 -4.97 -11.24
CA GLY A 275 -35.03 -3.77 -11.65
C GLY A 275 -33.62 -4.06 -12.18
N ALA A 276 -32.69 -3.13 -11.99
CA ALA A 276 -31.36 -3.19 -12.57
C ALA A 276 -30.41 -4.04 -11.71
N ILE A 277 -29.54 -4.79 -12.38
CA ILE A 277 -28.44 -5.51 -11.74
C ILE A 277 -27.35 -4.49 -11.37
N HIS A 278 -26.95 -4.48 -10.12
CA HIS A 278 -25.93 -3.59 -9.59
C HIS A 278 -24.58 -4.25 -9.37
N ALA A 279 -24.57 -5.52 -9.03
CA ALA A 279 -23.38 -6.34 -8.93
C ALA A 279 -23.74 -7.75 -9.38
N GLN A 280 -22.88 -8.37 -10.17
CA GLN A 280 -23.01 -9.76 -10.56
C GLN A 280 -21.63 -10.37 -10.69
N GLY A 281 -21.42 -11.53 -10.07
CA GLY A 281 -20.15 -12.21 -10.11
C GLY A 281 -20.10 -13.38 -9.13
N THR A 282 -19.01 -14.15 -9.22
CA THR A 282 -18.67 -15.11 -8.18
C THR A 282 -18.13 -14.39 -6.94
N PRO A 283 -18.21 -14.96 -5.72
CA PRO A 283 -17.54 -14.41 -4.55
C PRO A 283 -16.07 -14.09 -4.83
N VAL A 284 -15.38 -14.97 -5.56
CA VAL A 284 -14.00 -14.79 -6.02
C VAL A 284 -13.81 -13.49 -6.81
N SER A 285 -14.78 -13.11 -7.65
CA SER A 285 -14.70 -11.87 -8.43
C SER A 285 -15.12 -10.61 -7.67
N LEU A 286 -15.78 -10.78 -6.52
CA LEU A 286 -16.33 -9.69 -5.71
C LEU A 286 -15.47 -9.38 -4.48
N ASP A 287 -14.70 -10.36 -4.00
CA ASP A 287 -13.67 -10.22 -2.96
C ASP A 287 -12.41 -9.61 -3.58
N THR A 288 -12.26 -8.29 -3.46
CA THR A 288 -11.13 -7.56 -4.07
C THR A 288 -9.88 -7.53 -3.20
N ASP A 289 -10.00 -7.89 -1.92
CA ASP A 289 -8.90 -7.84 -0.94
C ASP A 289 -8.35 -9.23 -0.54
N GLY A 290 -9.01 -10.30 -0.98
CA GLY A 290 -8.61 -11.69 -0.81
C GLY A 290 -8.79 -12.19 0.62
N ASP A 291 -9.72 -11.61 1.39
CA ASP A 291 -9.98 -11.99 2.78
C ASP A 291 -11.04 -13.10 2.95
N CYS A 292 -11.53 -13.67 1.84
CA CYS A 292 -12.61 -14.66 1.76
C CYS A 292 -14.00 -14.12 2.12
N ASN A 293 -14.17 -12.80 2.16
CA ASN A 293 -15.42 -12.11 2.38
C ASN A 293 -15.70 -11.16 1.22
N ALA A 294 -16.70 -11.48 0.40
CA ALA A 294 -17.16 -10.58 -0.63
C ALA A 294 -18.12 -9.54 -0.03
N TYR A 295 -17.84 -8.25 -0.18
CA TYR A 295 -18.72 -7.18 0.27
C TYR A 295 -19.33 -6.44 -0.91
N VAL A 296 -20.64 -6.18 -0.85
CA VAL A 296 -21.31 -5.26 -1.76
C VAL A 296 -21.94 -4.12 -0.97
N ASN A 297 -21.35 -2.94 -1.10
CA ASN A 297 -21.82 -1.72 -0.46
C ASN A 297 -22.72 -0.95 -1.43
N CYS A 298 -24.01 -0.89 -1.13
CA CYS A 298 -25.00 -0.18 -1.90
C CYS A 298 -25.42 1.11 -1.21
N THR A 299 -25.14 2.26 -1.82
CA THR A 299 -25.55 3.58 -1.30
C THR A 299 -26.53 4.23 -2.27
N GLY A 300 -27.81 4.28 -1.88
CA GLY A 300 -28.89 4.79 -2.70
C GLY A 300 -29.18 3.88 -3.91
N GLY A 301 -28.81 4.37 -5.10
CA GLY A 301 -29.02 3.70 -6.39
C GLY A 301 -27.72 3.23 -7.05
N SER A 302 -26.62 3.12 -6.31
CA SER A 302 -25.34 2.62 -6.82
C SER A 302 -24.77 1.61 -5.82
N CYS A 303 -24.09 0.58 -6.31
CA CYS A 303 -23.38 -0.38 -5.48
C CYS A 303 -21.93 -0.53 -5.97
N SER A 304 -21.02 -0.81 -5.05
CA SER A 304 -19.63 -1.15 -5.31
C SER A 304 -19.27 -2.42 -4.55
N SER A 305 -18.50 -3.30 -5.19
CA SER A 305 -17.88 -4.44 -4.52
C SER A 305 -16.54 -4.04 -3.89
N SER A 306 -16.20 -4.67 -2.78
CA SER A 306 -14.89 -4.61 -2.13
C SER A 306 -14.57 -5.99 -1.60
#